data_AF-A0A1F8XTU2-F1
#
_entry.id   AF-A0A1F8XTU2-F1
#
_cell.length_a   1.000
_cell.length_b   1.000
_cell.length_c   1.000
_cell.angle_alpha   90.00
_cell.angle_beta   90.00
_cell.angle_gamma   90.00
#
_symmetry.space_group_name_H-M   'P 1'
#
loop_
_entity.id
_entity.type
_entity.pdbx_description
1 polymer ?
#
loop_
_entity_poly.entity_id
_entity_poly.type
_entity_poly.pdbx_seq_one_letter_code
_entity_poly.pdbx_strand_id
1 'polypeptide(L)'
;MKQTRRILVLNVHKKDASTMNDFADQNARLLIDGFGGGRVFHFSDSTAETGIRSTEREIMRLVKDEGVDTVFFAPNGDSYELSIEFFRDLRERTGARLVLWALDDEMIFDVLSKYYAQVFDAVVTTDYYACFAYRKLGVPSMYYFSSYLKKDFHPVEIKKDIDVSFVGDCAKGGRAACIEYLRKYGISVETFGDGSENGFVKKEDIPSIFSRSKINLNFTKVDSAGPLAWFLGENSLTNIVRQNKGRPMEIALTRSFCLSEHSPSLGETFVPGKEIGVFYDERSLLEKVRHYLANDSLRTRIAEAAFSKALTLEAEVFFPRLVEELLILLDSSSHPQRDTVIHRDAVFKKNHVIRLAILMLFQLSKLKLAPAFGSFANMFQYGPAIFLSAFSQGLSIGCRKALNKKRRKDAKDEAQSPLHSLDNAALPGRGRSGLRHNP
;
A
#
# COMPACT_ATOMS: atom_id res chain seq x y z
N MET A 1 7.40 32.10 11.04
CA MET A 1 7.33 32.11 9.55
C MET A 1 7.41 30.67 9.09
N LYS A 2 6.44 30.15 8.32
CA LYS A 2 6.58 28.82 7.71
C LYS A 2 7.75 28.89 6.74
N GLN A 3 8.85 28.20 7.03
CA GLN A 3 9.96 28.09 6.11
C GLN A 3 9.51 27.18 4.96
N THR A 4 9.12 27.77 3.83
CA THR A 4 8.82 27.02 2.62
C THR A 4 10.09 26.28 2.18
N ARG A 5 10.04 24.95 2.09
CA ARG A 5 11.14 24.14 1.57
C ARG A 5 10.66 23.46 0.30
N ARG A 6 11.45 23.53 -0.75
CA ARG A 6 11.11 22.87 -2.00
C ARG A 6 11.47 21.40 -1.89
N ILE A 7 10.50 20.52 -2.15
CA ILE A 7 10.71 19.08 -2.01
C ILE A 7 10.60 18.33 -3.34
N LEU A 8 11.28 17.19 -3.41
CA LEU A 8 11.11 16.20 -4.48
C LEU A 8 10.66 14.87 -3.88
N VAL A 9 9.49 14.38 -4.28
CA VAL A 9 8.97 13.08 -3.85
C VAL A 9 9.23 12.05 -4.93
N LEU A 10 10.17 11.13 -4.68
CA LEU A 10 10.46 9.99 -5.54
C LEU A 10 9.45 8.88 -5.25
N ASN A 11 8.42 8.80 -6.09
CA ASN A 11 7.38 7.78 -6.02
C ASN A 11 7.61 6.68 -7.06
N VAL A 12 7.02 5.50 -6.89
CA VAL A 12 7.35 4.32 -7.72
C VAL A 12 6.80 4.46 -9.14
N HIS A 13 5.47 4.42 -9.29
CA HIS A 13 4.77 4.48 -10.57
C HIS A 13 3.67 5.52 -10.52
N LYS A 14 3.44 6.21 -11.63
CA LYS A 14 2.25 7.06 -11.79
C LYS A 14 1.01 6.17 -11.83
N LYS A 15 0.09 6.36 -10.90
CA LYS A 15 -1.20 5.65 -10.95
C LYS A 15 -2.19 6.39 -11.84
N ASP A 16 -3.07 5.62 -12.48
CA ASP A 16 -4.22 6.20 -13.16
C ASP A 16 -5.24 6.64 -12.11
N ALA A 17 -5.81 7.84 -12.30
CA ALA A 17 -6.76 8.48 -11.39
C ALA A 17 -8.04 7.66 -11.18
N SER A 18 -8.32 6.71 -12.07
CA SER A 18 -9.44 5.77 -12.00
C SER A 18 -9.26 4.62 -10.99
N THR A 19 -8.06 4.44 -10.42
CA THR A 19 -7.78 3.34 -9.50
C THR A 19 -8.16 3.70 -8.05
N MET A 20 -8.76 2.76 -7.32
CA MET A 20 -9.19 2.92 -5.91
C MET A 20 -8.06 3.36 -4.95
N ASN A 21 -6.80 3.30 -5.39
CA ASN A 21 -5.63 3.29 -4.51
C ASN A 21 -4.58 4.34 -4.91
N ASP A 22 -4.99 5.60 -5.12
CA ASP A 22 -4.11 6.76 -5.32
C ASP A 22 -3.33 7.18 -4.05
N PHE A 23 -3.25 6.32 -3.02
CA PHE A 23 -2.66 6.67 -1.73
C PHE A 23 -1.23 7.18 -1.82
N ALA A 24 -0.41 6.63 -2.74
CA ALA A 24 0.97 7.06 -2.88
C ALA A 24 1.04 8.51 -3.39
N ASP A 25 0.28 8.87 -4.44
CA ASP A 25 0.26 10.25 -4.94
C ASP A 25 -0.53 11.18 -4.00
N GLN A 26 -1.53 10.69 -3.27
CA GLN A 26 -2.20 11.44 -2.21
C GLN A 26 -1.22 11.81 -1.09
N ASN A 27 -0.40 10.86 -0.61
CA ASN A 27 0.65 11.15 0.37
C ASN A 27 1.68 12.15 -0.18
N ALA A 28 2.07 12.01 -1.45
CA ALA A 28 2.97 12.95 -2.09
C ALA A 28 2.38 14.37 -2.20
N ARG A 29 1.09 14.51 -2.49
CA ARG A 29 0.38 15.80 -2.50
C ARG A 29 0.33 16.42 -1.10
N LEU A 30 -0.01 15.62 -0.07
CA LEU A 30 0.01 16.08 1.33
C LEU A 30 1.40 16.60 1.74
N LEU A 31 2.47 15.89 1.34
CA LEU A 31 3.86 16.35 1.54
C LEU A 31 4.12 17.69 0.86
N ILE A 32 3.79 17.79 -0.43
CA ILE A 32 4.01 19.02 -1.21
C ILE A 32 3.27 20.21 -0.60
N ASP A 33 2.00 20.02 -0.23
CA ASP A 33 1.18 21.05 0.41
C ASP A 33 1.73 21.45 1.79
N GLY A 34 2.16 20.47 2.58
CA GLY A 34 2.73 20.68 3.91
C GLY A 34 4.04 21.46 3.90
N PHE A 35 4.91 21.19 2.92
CA PHE A 35 6.19 21.88 2.74
C PHE A 35 6.09 23.19 1.94
N GLY A 36 4.92 23.45 1.33
CA GLY A 36 4.61 24.68 0.59
C GLY A 36 5.12 24.70 -0.86
N GLY A 37 5.53 23.55 -1.40
CA GLY A 37 5.91 23.41 -2.80
C GLY A 37 6.84 22.23 -3.08
N GLY A 38 6.68 21.63 -4.26
CA GLY A 38 7.51 20.50 -4.67
C GLY A 38 7.00 19.80 -5.92
N ARG A 39 7.64 18.67 -6.25
CA ARG A 39 7.28 17.85 -7.41
C ARG A 39 7.30 16.36 -7.04
N VAL A 40 6.45 15.58 -7.70
CA VAL A 40 6.51 14.11 -7.70
C VAL A 40 7.29 13.63 -8.93
N PHE A 41 8.23 12.70 -8.73
CA PHE A 41 8.98 12.05 -9.78
C PHE A 41 8.79 10.53 -9.70
N HIS A 42 8.33 9.92 -10.78
CA HIS A 42 8.02 8.48 -10.83
C HIS A 42 9.24 7.70 -11.31
N PHE A 43 10.07 7.23 -10.38
CA PHE A 43 11.39 6.69 -10.72
C PHE A 43 11.33 5.34 -11.42
N SER A 44 10.37 4.47 -11.09
CA SER A 44 10.27 3.17 -11.77
C SER A 44 9.80 3.32 -13.22
N ASP A 45 8.98 4.34 -13.51
CA ASP A 45 8.58 4.67 -14.89
C ASP A 45 9.76 5.24 -15.68
N SER A 46 10.51 6.20 -15.11
CA SER A 46 11.69 6.77 -15.75
C SER A 46 12.80 5.72 -15.97
N THR A 47 13.06 4.84 -15.00
CA THR A 47 14.07 3.78 -15.16
C THR A 47 13.66 2.73 -16.20
N ALA A 48 12.38 2.41 -16.29
CA ALA A 48 11.87 1.52 -17.32
C ALA A 48 11.99 2.13 -18.73
N GLU A 49 11.82 3.45 -18.87
CA GLU A 49 11.87 4.14 -20.16
C GLU A 49 13.29 4.51 -20.60
N THR A 50 14.09 5.08 -19.70
CA THR A 50 15.38 5.71 -20.01
C THR A 50 16.58 5.00 -19.39
N GLY A 51 16.35 4.07 -18.46
CA GLY A 51 17.38 3.32 -17.76
C GLY A 51 17.91 4.02 -16.49
N ILE A 52 18.44 3.23 -15.56
CA ILE A 52 18.82 3.64 -14.20
C ILE A 52 19.73 4.88 -14.20
N ARG A 53 20.86 4.83 -14.93
CA ARG A 53 21.83 5.95 -14.95
C ARG A 53 21.28 7.23 -15.56
N SER A 54 20.28 7.14 -16.45
CA SER A 54 19.65 8.32 -17.02
C SER A 54 18.71 8.95 -16.00
N THR A 55 17.90 8.12 -15.34
CA THR A 55 17.01 8.52 -14.24
C THR A 55 17.77 9.14 -13.07
N GLU A 56 18.87 8.54 -12.62
CA GLU A 56 19.71 9.09 -11.54
C GLU A 56 20.26 10.48 -11.91
N ARG A 57 20.71 10.67 -13.16
CA ARG A 57 21.16 11.98 -13.67
C ARG A 57 20.04 13.01 -13.73
N GLU A 58 18.85 12.59 -14.14
CA GLU A 58 17.67 13.45 -14.19
C GLU A 58 17.27 13.91 -12.79
N ILE A 59 17.20 13.01 -11.81
CA ILE A 59 16.89 13.35 -10.41
C ILE A 59 17.95 14.31 -9.85
N MET A 60 19.24 14.03 -10.05
CA MET A 60 20.33 14.92 -9.62
C MET A 60 20.20 16.31 -10.23
N ARG A 61 19.88 16.40 -11.53
CA ARG A 61 19.65 17.67 -12.22
C ARG A 61 18.46 18.41 -11.61
N LEU A 62 17.32 17.73 -11.43
CA LEU A 62 16.12 18.32 -10.84
C LEU A 62 16.39 18.91 -9.46
N VAL A 63 17.13 18.18 -8.61
CA VAL A 63 17.47 18.64 -7.26
C VAL A 63 18.32 19.92 -7.31
N LYS A 64 19.28 19.99 -8.24
CA LYS A 64 20.16 21.17 -8.40
C LYS A 64 19.43 22.36 -9.04
N ASP A 65 18.83 22.15 -10.20
CA ASP A 65 18.25 23.22 -11.02
C ASP A 65 17.04 23.85 -10.33
N GLU A 66 16.27 23.06 -9.59
CA GLU A 66 15.11 23.56 -8.87
C GLU A 66 15.44 23.99 -7.44
N GLY A 67 16.65 23.77 -6.94
CA GLY A 67 17.02 24.09 -5.55
C GLY A 67 16.16 23.32 -4.55
N VAL A 68 16.10 21.99 -4.70
CA VAL A 68 15.35 21.11 -3.80
C VAL A 68 16.09 20.98 -2.47
N ASP A 69 15.44 21.35 -1.37
CA ASP A 69 15.98 21.26 -0.01
C ASP A 69 15.87 19.85 0.57
N THR A 70 14.82 19.11 0.20
CA THR A 70 14.53 17.79 0.78
C THR A 70 13.98 16.82 -0.27
N VAL A 71 14.57 15.64 -0.32
CA VAL A 71 14.16 14.54 -1.20
C VAL A 71 13.52 13.44 -0.36
N PHE A 72 12.26 13.13 -0.67
CA PHE A 72 11.55 11.99 -0.10
C PHE A 72 11.69 10.79 -1.03
N PHE A 73 12.12 9.64 -0.51
CA PHE A 73 12.10 8.37 -1.24
C PHE A 73 10.99 7.49 -0.68
N ALA A 74 9.97 7.18 -1.49
CA ALA A 74 8.83 6.35 -1.11
C ALA A 74 8.89 5.00 -1.86
N PRO A 75 9.73 4.04 -1.41
CA PRO A 75 9.88 2.75 -2.06
C PRO A 75 8.73 1.78 -1.73
N ASN A 76 8.47 0.88 -2.68
CA ASN A 76 7.82 -0.40 -2.40
C ASN A 76 8.88 -1.48 -2.15
N GLY A 77 8.47 -2.66 -1.69
CA GLY A 77 9.40 -3.77 -1.40
C GLY A 77 10.23 -4.29 -2.59
N ASP A 78 9.86 -3.94 -3.83
CA ASP A 78 10.61 -4.26 -5.04
C ASP A 78 11.39 -3.07 -5.65
N SER A 79 11.49 -1.94 -4.95
CA SER A 79 12.16 -0.71 -5.41
C SER A 79 13.68 -0.75 -5.19
N TYR A 80 14.41 -1.49 -6.02
CA TYR A 80 15.88 -1.60 -5.99
C TYR A 80 16.59 -0.82 -7.12
N GLU A 81 15.84 -0.11 -7.98
CA GLU A 81 16.39 0.50 -9.19
C GLU A 81 17.38 1.64 -8.91
N LEU A 82 17.10 2.45 -7.89
CA LEU A 82 17.97 3.55 -7.47
C LEU A 82 18.95 3.05 -6.42
N SER A 83 20.26 3.23 -6.67
CA SER A 83 21.30 2.70 -5.80
C SER A 83 21.41 3.48 -4.48
N ILE A 84 21.87 2.83 -3.40
CA ILE A 84 22.15 3.50 -2.12
C ILE A 84 23.30 4.50 -2.30
N GLU A 85 24.28 4.17 -3.14
CA GLU A 85 25.36 5.06 -3.56
C GLU A 85 24.82 6.33 -4.22
N PHE A 86 23.83 6.21 -5.10
CA PHE A 86 23.20 7.38 -5.72
C PHE A 86 22.61 8.33 -4.68
N PHE A 87 21.91 7.82 -3.66
CA PHE A 87 21.37 8.67 -2.60
C PHE A 87 22.48 9.36 -1.80
N ARG A 88 23.54 8.64 -1.44
CA ARG A 88 24.72 9.25 -0.79
C ARG A 88 25.31 10.36 -1.64
N ASP A 89 25.56 10.09 -2.92
CA ASP A 89 26.10 11.06 -3.88
C ASP A 89 25.17 12.25 -4.10
N LEU A 90 23.86 12.04 -4.14
CA LEU A 90 22.84 13.08 -4.26
C LEU A 90 22.95 14.05 -3.09
N ARG A 91 22.94 13.54 -1.86
CA ARG A 91 23.11 14.35 -0.67
C ARG A 91 24.44 15.10 -0.68
N GLU A 92 25.56 14.42 -0.92
CA GLU A 92 26.90 15.04 -0.86
C GLU A 92 27.12 16.12 -1.91
N ARG A 93 26.53 15.96 -3.11
CA ARG A 93 26.72 16.91 -4.23
C ARG A 93 25.71 18.04 -4.27
N THR A 94 24.64 17.97 -3.48
CA THR A 94 23.55 18.97 -3.50
C THR A 94 23.27 19.61 -2.15
N GLY A 95 23.65 18.94 -1.05
CA GLY A 95 23.27 19.35 0.30
C GLY A 95 21.81 19.06 0.66
N ALA A 96 21.02 18.47 -0.24
CA ALA A 96 19.63 18.15 0.03
C ALA A 96 19.49 17.10 1.14
N ARG A 97 18.55 17.32 2.06
CA ARG A 97 18.18 16.34 3.08
C ARG A 97 17.44 15.17 2.45
N LEU A 98 17.68 13.96 2.95
CA LEU A 98 17.04 12.74 2.48
C LEU A 98 16.10 12.17 3.53
N VAL A 99 14.83 11.97 3.17
CA VAL A 99 13.83 11.33 4.03
C VAL A 99 13.34 10.05 3.39
N LEU A 100 13.46 8.93 4.11
CA LEU A 100 12.94 7.65 3.68
C LEU A 100 11.48 7.56 4.14
N TRP A 101 10.56 7.42 3.21
CA TRP A 101 9.11 7.37 3.46
C TRP A 101 8.62 5.93 3.30
N ALA A 102 8.76 5.13 4.36
CA ALA A 102 8.58 3.68 4.34
C ALA A 102 7.19 3.28 4.88
N LEU A 103 6.22 3.06 3.99
CA LEU A 103 4.81 2.83 4.35
C LEU A 103 4.42 1.37 4.62
N ASP A 104 5.34 0.42 4.44
CA ASP A 104 5.09 -1.02 4.57
C ASP A 104 6.25 -1.74 5.29
N ASP A 105 6.85 -1.10 6.31
CA ASP A 105 8.05 -1.64 6.98
C ASP A 105 7.83 -3.00 7.64
N GLU A 106 6.61 -3.35 8.04
CA GLU A 106 6.32 -4.71 8.51
C GLU A 106 6.71 -5.77 7.46
N MET A 107 6.65 -5.42 6.18
CA MET A 107 7.09 -6.28 5.07
C MET A 107 8.51 -5.95 4.61
N ILE A 108 8.85 -4.67 4.46
CA ILE A 108 10.02 -4.26 3.68
C ILE A 108 11.26 -3.94 4.52
N PHE A 109 11.12 -3.84 5.85
CA PHE A 109 12.24 -3.47 6.73
C PHE A 109 13.45 -4.38 6.55
N ASP A 110 13.22 -5.70 6.65
CA ASP A 110 14.31 -6.66 6.65
C ASP A 110 14.97 -6.90 5.29
N VAL A 111 14.29 -6.51 4.22
CA VAL A 111 14.72 -6.78 2.85
C VAL A 111 15.19 -5.54 2.12
N LEU A 112 14.74 -4.35 2.51
CA LEU A 112 14.93 -3.12 1.76
C LEU A 112 15.23 -1.90 2.64
N SER A 113 14.27 -1.41 3.41
CA SER A 113 14.30 -0.03 3.92
C SER A 113 15.44 0.21 4.93
N LYS A 114 15.81 -0.78 5.76
CA LYS A 114 16.97 -0.68 6.67
C LYS A 114 18.30 -0.45 5.94
N TYR A 115 18.42 -0.97 4.71
CA TYR A 115 19.63 -0.79 3.90
C TYR A 115 19.71 0.63 3.35
N TYR A 116 18.60 1.18 2.86
CA TYR A 116 18.55 2.57 2.42
C TYR A 116 18.78 3.54 3.58
N ALA A 117 18.18 3.28 4.75
CA ALA A 117 18.26 4.15 5.93
C ALA A 117 19.70 4.53 6.33
N GLN A 118 20.70 3.70 6.01
CA GLN A 118 22.13 3.98 6.21
C GLN A 118 22.56 5.35 5.66
N VAL A 119 21.96 5.84 4.58
CA VAL A 119 22.35 7.12 3.94
C VAL A 119 21.30 8.23 4.06
N PHE A 120 20.15 7.97 4.68
CA PHE A 120 19.03 8.91 4.82
C PHE A 120 19.02 9.64 6.16
N ASP A 121 18.75 10.94 6.16
CA ASP A 121 18.79 11.80 7.36
C ASP A 121 17.68 11.47 8.37
N ALA A 122 16.52 11.04 7.89
CA ALA A 122 15.42 10.57 8.73
C ALA A 122 14.59 9.50 8.02
N VAL A 123 13.82 8.74 8.80
CA VAL A 123 12.79 7.82 8.31
C VAL A 123 11.42 8.23 8.83
N VAL A 124 10.42 8.21 7.98
CA VAL A 124 9.02 8.25 8.37
C VAL A 124 8.39 6.91 8.01
N THR A 125 7.80 6.25 8.99
CA THR A 125 7.28 4.88 8.84
C THR A 125 5.90 4.70 9.46
N THR A 126 5.11 3.80 8.87
CA THR A 126 3.79 3.37 9.38
C THR A 126 3.88 2.21 10.37
N ASP A 127 5.07 1.69 10.64
CA ASP A 127 5.30 0.70 11.70
C ASP A 127 5.94 1.35 12.93
N TYR A 128 5.20 1.32 14.05
CA TYR A 128 5.66 1.85 15.31
C TYR A 128 6.94 1.15 15.81
N TYR A 129 7.05 -0.17 15.60
CA TYR A 129 8.20 -0.94 16.09
C TYR A 129 9.44 -0.72 15.22
N ALA A 130 9.29 -0.55 13.90
CA ALA A 130 10.38 -0.17 13.00
C ALA A 130 11.08 1.12 13.43
N CYS A 131 10.36 2.08 14.05
CA CYS A 131 11.00 3.28 14.60
C CYS A 131 12.12 2.95 15.59
N PHE A 132 11.93 1.97 16.47
CA PHE A 132 12.98 1.56 17.41
C PHE A 132 14.14 0.85 16.70
N ALA A 133 13.84 0.08 15.66
CA ALA A 133 14.85 -0.57 14.84
C ALA A 133 15.73 0.44 14.09
N TYR A 134 15.15 1.52 13.54
CA TYR A 134 15.92 2.62 12.93
C TYR A 134 16.74 3.39 13.95
N ARG A 135 16.17 3.71 15.13
CA ARG A 135 16.92 4.37 16.21
C ARG A 135 18.10 3.52 16.68
N LYS A 136 17.97 2.19 16.71
CA LYS A 136 19.08 1.27 16.98
C LYS A 136 20.19 1.35 15.92
N LEU A 137 19.84 1.66 14.67
CA LEU A 137 20.80 1.93 13.59
C LEU A 137 21.37 3.36 13.63
N GLY A 138 21.01 4.16 14.64
CA GLY A 138 21.42 5.57 14.74
C GLY A 138 20.69 6.48 13.76
N VAL A 139 19.59 6.03 13.16
CA VAL A 139 18.80 6.81 12.21
C VAL A 139 17.57 7.37 12.92
N PRO A 140 17.38 8.70 12.94
CA PRO A 140 16.16 9.30 13.46
C PRO A 140 14.93 8.81 12.70
N SER A 141 13.85 8.52 13.43
CA SER A 141 12.64 7.96 12.83
C SER A 141 11.37 8.48 13.49
N MET A 142 10.33 8.65 12.69
CA MET A 142 9.01 9.12 13.11
C MET A 142 7.91 8.13 12.71
N TYR A 143 6.93 7.99 13.59
CA TYR A 143 5.75 7.17 13.34
C TYR A 143 4.66 8.00 12.65
N TYR A 144 4.19 7.53 11.50
CA TYR A 144 3.15 8.15 10.69
C TYR A 144 2.04 7.15 10.40
N PHE A 145 0.85 7.38 10.95
CA PHE A 145 -0.23 6.42 10.82
C PHE A 145 -1.34 6.82 9.83
N SER A 146 -1.52 8.11 9.54
CA SER A 146 -2.76 8.56 8.90
C SER A 146 -2.56 9.52 7.75
N SER A 147 -2.92 9.03 6.56
CA SER A 147 -3.12 9.81 5.34
C SER A 147 -4.60 9.99 5.00
N TYR A 148 -5.51 9.66 5.92
CA TYR A 148 -6.95 9.55 5.65
C TYR A 148 -7.67 10.87 5.90
N LEU A 149 -8.50 11.29 4.95
CA LEU A 149 -9.22 12.57 5.00
C LEU A 149 -10.68 12.34 5.36
N LYS A 150 -11.21 13.13 6.30
CA LYS A 150 -12.64 13.12 6.66
C LYS A 150 -13.57 13.44 5.47
N LYS A 151 -13.06 14.16 4.46
CA LYS A 151 -13.86 14.46 3.25
C LYS A 151 -14.08 13.23 2.37
N ASP A 152 -13.17 12.27 2.44
CA ASP A 152 -13.22 11.02 1.67
C ASP A 152 -13.97 9.93 2.44
N PHE A 153 -13.88 9.97 3.76
CA PHE A 153 -14.53 9.02 4.67
C PHE A 153 -15.30 9.81 5.71
N HIS A 154 -16.62 9.82 5.60
CA HIS A 154 -17.50 10.52 6.52
C HIS A 154 -18.73 9.65 6.83
N PRO A 155 -19.42 9.90 7.96
CA PRO A 155 -20.69 9.23 8.23
C PRO A 155 -21.70 9.47 7.11
N VAL A 156 -22.45 8.44 6.76
CA VAL A 156 -23.59 8.52 5.84
C VAL A 156 -24.83 8.09 6.61
N GLU A 157 -25.86 8.94 6.64
CA GLU A 157 -27.13 8.64 7.30
C GLU A 157 -27.90 7.59 6.48
N ILE A 158 -27.72 6.31 6.84
CA ILE A 158 -28.31 5.16 6.16
C ILE A 158 -28.60 4.02 7.14
N LYS A 159 -29.64 3.23 6.84
CA LYS A 159 -29.97 2.04 7.63
C LYS A 159 -28.83 1.03 7.57
N LYS A 160 -28.50 0.45 8.73
CA LYS A 160 -27.56 -0.68 8.83
C LYS A 160 -28.26 -2.00 8.49
N ASP A 161 -28.16 -2.41 7.23
CA ASP A 161 -28.78 -3.61 6.66
C ASP A 161 -27.78 -4.74 6.35
N ILE A 162 -26.47 -4.49 6.46
CA ILE A 162 -25.42 -5.50 6.29
C ILE A 162 -24.96 -5.96 7.68
N ASP A 163 -25.02 -7.27 7.96
CA ASP A 163 -24.56 -7.80 9.26
C ASP A 163 -23.04 -7.67 9.42
N VAL A 164 -22.30 -8.20 8.45
CA VAL A 164 -20.84 -8.13 8.43
C VAL A 164 -20.38 -7.81 7.02
N SER A 165 -19.45 -6.86 6.88
CA SER A 165 -18.82 -6.57 5.59
C SER A 165 -17.30 -6.68 5.66
N PHE A 166 -16.71 -7.00 4.51
CA PHE A 166 -15.29 -6.81 4.26
C PHE A 166 -15.10 -6.08 2.93
N VAL A 167 -14.36 -4.97 2.93
CA VAL A 167 -13.98 -4.26 1.70
C VAL A 167 -12.48 -4.45 1.47
N GLY A 168 -12.01 -4.82 0.30
CA GLY A 168 -10.59 -4.97 0.01
C GLY A 168 -10.28 -6.18 -0.86
N ASP A 169 -9.01 -6.49 -0.97
CA ASP A 169 -8.55 -7.64 -1.75
C ASP A 169 -8.77 -8.93 -0.95
N CYS A 170 -9.76 -9.72 -1.36
CA CYS A 170 -10.12 -11.01 -0.76
C CYS A 170 -9.11 -12.12 -1.06
N ALA A 171 -8.31 -11.96 -2.12
CA ALA A 171 -7.30 -12.95 -2.51
C ALA A 171 -6.04 -12.89 -1.62
N LYS A 172 -5.88 -11.84 -0.81
CA LYS A 172 -4.75 -11.68 0.11
C LYS A 172 -4.91 -12.45 1.41
N GLY A 173 -3.78 -12.92 1.94
CA GLY A 173 -3.58 -13.14 3.38
C GLY A 173 -4.63 -13.99 4.12
N GLY A 174 -5.09 -15.12 3.57
CA GLY A 174 -6.03 -16.01 4.26
C GLY A 174 -7.42 -15.42 4.54
N ARG A 175 -7.73 -14.25 3.99
CA ARG A 175 -8.98 -13.52 4.23
C ARG A 175 -10.21 -14.32 3.80
N ALA A 176 -10.14 -14.94 2.62
CA ALA A 176 -11.20 -15.82 2.12
C ALA A 176 -11.50 -16.96 3.11
N ALA A 177 -10.49 -17.57 3.72
CA ALA A 177 -10.70 -18.65 4.69
C ALA A 177 -11.46 -18.16 5.94
N CYS A 178 -11.11 -16.99 6.47
CA CYS A 178 -11.83 -16.38 7.60
C CYS A 178 -13.29 -16.04 7.25
N ILE A 179 -13.54 -15.53 6.05
CA ILE A 179 -14.88 -15.21 5.57
C ILE A 179 -15.73 -16.49 5.42
N GLU A 180 -15.19 -17.52 4.78
CA GLU A 180 -15.86 -18.81 4.62
C GLU A 180 -16.11 -19.51 5.96
N TYR A 181 -15.18 -19.36 6.92
CA TYR A 181 -15.39 -19.84 8.29
C TYR A 181 -16.63 -19.19 8.92
N LEU A 182 -16.79 -17.87 8.84
CA LEU A 182 -17.97 -17.18 9.36
C LEU A 182 -19.27 -17.67 8.69
N ARG A 183 -19.27 -17.81 7.37
CA ARG A 183 -20.42 -18.29 6.58
C ARG A 183 -20.84 -19.70 6.95
N LYS A 184 -19.86 -20.60 7.12
CA LYS A 184 -20.09 -21.97 7.61
C LYS A 184 -20.85 -22.02 8.94
N TYR A 185 -20.70 -21.00 9.78
CA TYR A 185 -21.38 -20.88 11.07
C TYR A 185 -22.61 -19.96 11.06
N GLY A 186 -23.16 -19.69 9.87
CA GLY A 186 -24.44 -19.00 9.68
C GLY A 186 -24.38 -17.48 9.77
N ILE A 187 -23.19 -16.88 9.68
CA ILE A 187 -23.03 -15.42 9.63
C ILE A 187 -23.15 -14.94 8.17
N SER A 188 -24.04 -13.97 7.93
CA SER A 188 -24.10 -13.27 6.65
C SER A 188 -22.92 -12.30 6.53
N VAL A 189 -22.08 -12.51 5.51
CA VAL A 189 -20.91 -11.68 5.23
C VAL A 189 -20.95 -11.22 3.78
N GLU A 190 -20.99 -9.90 3.56
CA GLU A 190 -20.85 -9.29 2.24
C GLU A 190 -19.41 -8.86 1.98
N THR A 191 -18.91 -9.14 0.77
CA THR A 191 -17.52 -8.84 0.40
C THR A 191 -17.45 -7.93 -0.81
N PHE A 192 -16.56 -6.95 -0.76
CA PHE A 192 -16.37 -5.93 -1.79
C PHE A 192 -14.87 -5.75 -2.08
N GLY A 193 -14.49 -5.36 -3.28
CA GLY A 193 -13.11 -5.22 -3.75
C GLY A 193 -12.62 -6.36 -4.66
N ASP A 194 -11.30 -6.44 -4.86
CA ASP A 194 -10.70 -7.43 -5.76
C ASP A 194 -10.91 -8.86 -5.25
N GLY A 195 -11.33 -9.76 -6.15
CA GLY A 195 -11.63 -11.15 -5.82
C GLY A 195 -12.83 -11.36 -4.88
N SER A 196 -13.70 -10.35 -4.72
CA SER A 196 -14.92 -10.43 -3.89
C SER A 196 -16.19 -10.69 -4.74
N GLU A 197 -17.28 -11.07 -4.08
CA GLU A 197 -18.58 -11.33 -4.72
C GLU A 197 -19.22 -10.07 -5.32
N ASN A 198 -19.13 -8.94 -4.61
CA ASN A 198 -19.70 -7.67 -5.10
C ASN A 198 -18.71 -6.88 -5.97
N GLY A 199 -17.53 -7.45 -6.24
CA GLY A 199 -16.55 -6.88 -7.16
C GLY A 199 -15.96 -5.54 -6.71
N PHE A 200 -15.33 -4.84 -7.66
CA PHE A 200 -14.65 -3.57 -7.41
C PHE A 200 -15.63 -2.48 -6.93
N VAL A 201 -15.20 -1.66 -5.97
CA VAL A 201 -15.96 -0.53 -5.44
C VAL A 201 -15.16 0.76 -5.61
N LYS A 202 -15.82 1.83 -6.06
CA LYS A 202 -15.20 3.15 -6.16
C LYS A 202 -15.01 3.76 -4.78
N LYS A 203 -13.99 4.60 -4.61
CA LYS A 203 -13.67 5.25 -3.33
C LYS A 203 -14.87 6.02 -2.74
N GLU A 204 -15.66 6.68 -3.58
CA GLU A 204 -16.87 7.45 -3.20
C GLU A 204 -18.00 6.60 -2.60
N ASP A 205 -18.07 5.32 -2.93
CA ASP A 205 -19.13 4.40 -2.46
C ASP A 205 -18.76 3.69 -1.15
N ILE A 206 -17.46 3.65 -0.81
CA ILE A 206 -16.95 2.95 0.39
C ILE A 206 -17.60 3.46 1.69
N PRO A 207 -17.78 4.76 1.93
CA PRO A 207 -18.42 5.25 3.15
C PRO A 207 -19.85 4.74 3.36
N SER A 208 -20.60 4.54 2.26
CA SER A 208 -21.95 3.98 2.29
C SER A 208 -21.94 2.53 2.77
N ILE A 209 -21.03 1.71 2.24
CA ILE A 209 -20.87 0.31 2.67
C ILE A 209 -20.55 0.24 4.16
N PHE A 210 -19.58 1.04 4.63
CA PHE A 210 -19.23 1.05 6.04
C PHE A 210 -20.38 1.51 6.93
N SER A 211 -21.15 2.49 6.49
CA SER A 211 -22.30 3.03 7.25
C SER A 211 -23.50 2.07 7.28
N ARG A 212 -23.67 1.24 6.24
CA ARG A 212 -24.67 0.15 6.16
C ARG A 212 -24.28 -1.09 6.96
N SER A 213 -23.02 -1.23 7.34
CA SER A 213 -22.50 -2.43 8.03
C SER A 213 -22.64 -2.32 9.55
N LYS A 214 -23.15 -3.38 10.19
CA LYS A 214 -23.13 -3.51 11.66
C LYS A 214 -21.71 -3.82 12.16
N ILE A 215 -20.95 -4.63 11.42
CA ILE A 215 -19.54 -4.95 11.67
C ILE A 215 -18.75 -4.81 10.37
N ASN A 216 -17.67 -4.01 10.41
CA ASN A 216 -16.71 -3.92 9.31
C ASN A 216 -15.43 -4.66 9.68
N LEU A 217 -15.09 -5.70 8.92
CA LEU A 217 -13.90 -6.51 9.16
C LEU A 217 -12.63 -5.84 8.64
N ASN A 218 -11.55 -5.98 9.40
CA ASN A 218 -10.20 -5.66 8.97
C ASN A 218 -9.26 -6.86 9.22
N PHE A 219 -8.46 -7.22 8.22
CA PHE A 219 -7.47 -8.30 8.32
C PHE A 219 -6.05 -7.75 8.16
N THR A 220 -5.16 -8.12 9.06
CA THR A 220 -3.84 -7.49 9.25
C THR A 220 -2.70 -8.34 8.68
N LYS A 221 -2.94 -9.60 8.35
CA LYS A 221 -1.93 -10.44 7.69
C LYS A 221 -1.37 -9.77 6.42
N VAL A 222 -0.04 -9.77 6.31
CA VAL A 222 0.70 -9.28 5.15
C VAL A 222 0.65 -10.28 4.00
N ASP A 223 1.10 -9.85 2.81
CA ASP A 223 1.20 -10.75 1.67
C ASP A 223 2.26 -11.82 1.93
N SER A 224 1.93 -13.08 1.68
CA SER A 224 2.91 -14.16 1.67
C SER A 224 3.81 -14.05 0.44
N ALA A 225 5.01 -14.65 0.52
CA ALA A 225 5.92 -14.73 -0.60
C ALA A 225 5.23 -15.30 -1.85
N GLY A 226 5.34 -14.58 -2.96
CA GLY A 226 4.70 -14.93 -4.23
C GLY A 226 5.14 -13.98 -5.35
N PRO A 227 4.59 -14.09 -6.58
CA PRO A 227 5.06 -13.30 -7.72
C PRO A 227 4.99 -11.76 -7.53
N LEU A 228 4.08 -11.27 -6.68
CA LEU A 228 3.92 -9.85 -6.36
C LEU A 228 4.73 -9.40 -5.14
N ALA A 229 5.09 -10.32 -4.24
CA ALA A 229 5.87 -10.07 -3.02
C ALA A 229 7.11 -10.98 -2.99
N TRP A 230 7.76 -11.14 -4.14
CA TRP A 230 8.83 -12.14 -4.34
C TRP A 230 10.06 -11.85 -3.47
N PHE A 231 10.25 -10.59 -3.11
CA PHE A 231 11.32 -10.10 -2.24
C PHE A 231 11.22 -10.64 -0.80
N LEU A 232 10.08 -11.22 -0.41
CA LEU A 232 9.88 -11.88 0.89
C LEU A 232 10.27 -13.36 0.90
N GLY A 233 10.69 -13.94 -0.24
CA GLY A 233 10.83 -15.38 -0.42
C GLY A 233 11.80 -16.09 0.55
N GLU A 234 12.79 -15.38 1.11
CA GLU A 234 13.77 -15.96 2.03
C GLU A 234 13.39 -15.82 3.51
N ASN A 235 12.34 -15.05 3.85
CA ASN A 235 11.95 -14.80 5.25
C ASN A 235 10.64 -15.52 5.60
N SER A 236 10.74 -16.71 6.19
CA SER A 236 9.57 -17.50 6.62
C SER A 236 8.73 -16.84 7.72
N LEU A 237 9.33 -15.92 8.49
CA LEU A 237 8.65 -15.18 9.56
C LEU A 237 7.66 -14.14 9.01
N THR A 238 7.75 -13.77 7.74
CA THR A 238 6.77 -12.88 7.08
C THR A 238 5.33 -13.41 7.21
N ASN A 239 5.13 -14.73 7.30
CA ASN A 239 3.80 -15.32 7.45
C ASN A 239 3.14 -15.06 8.82
N ILE A 240 3.92 -14.71 9.84
CA ILE A 240 3.42 -14.36 11.18
C ILE A 240 3.36 -12.85 11.40
N VAL A 241 3.95 -12.05 10.52
CA VAL A 241 3.86 -10.59 10.57
C VAL A 241 2.42 -10.12 10.40
N ARG A 242 2.05 -9.09 11.15
CA ARG A 242 0.77 -8.38 11.06
C ARG A 242 1.03 -6.90 10.87
N GLN A 243 0.46 -6.35 9.80
CA GLN A 243 0.59 -4.94 9.44
C GLN A 243 -0.59 -4.14 9.97
N ASN A 244 -0.31 -2.94 10.47
CA ASN A 244 -1.36 -2.00 10.81
C ASN A 244 -1.92 -1.37 9.53
N LYS A 245 -3.08 -1.89 9.08
CA LYS A 245 -3.72 -1.43 7.85
C LYS A 245 -4.36 -0.06 8.06
N GLY A 246 -4.58 0.65 6.96
CA GLY A 246 -5.37 1.89 6.94
C GLY A 246 -6.85 1.76 7.26
N ARG A 247 -7.41 0.56 7.05
CA ARG A 247 -8.86 0.33 7.09
C ARG A 247 -9.53 0.71 8.43
N PRO A 248 -8.94 0.45 9.61
CA PRO A 248 -9.44 0.98 10.87
C PRO A 248 -9.69 2.49 10.86
N MET A 249 -8.81 3.30 10.25
CA MET A 249 -9.04 4.76 10.12
C MET A 249 -10.21 5.08 9.19
N GLU A 250 -10.28 4.43 8.03
CA GLU A 250 -11.38 4.64 7.07
C GLU A 250 -12.73 4.34 7.72
N ILE A 251 -12.84 3.22 8.44
CA ILE A 251 -14.08 2.84 9.15
C ILE A 251 -14.37 3.81 10.30
N ALA A 252 -13.35 4.15 11.10
CA ALA A 252 -13.52 5.06 12.22
C ALA A 252 -14.03 6.44 11.79
N LEU A 253 -13.51 7.00 10.70
CA LEU A 253 -13.97 8.29 10.13
C LEU A 253 -15.41 8.26 9.63
N THR A 254 -15.96 7.08 9.32
CA THR A 254 -17.40 6.91 8.99
C THR A 254 -18.30 6.73 10.22
N ARG A 255 -17.75 6.79 11.44
CA ARG A 255 -18.47 6.49 12.70
C ARG A 255 -19.09 5.10 12.67
N SER A 256 -18.36 4.14 12.12
CA SER A 256 -18.78 2.75 12.04
C SER A 256 -17.92 1.84 12.90
N PHE A 257 -18.49 0.71 13.30
CA PHE A 257 -17.79 -0.26 14.15
C PHE A 257 -16.83 -1.11 13.32
N CYS A 258 -15.56 -1.16 13.74
CA CYS A 258 -14.52 -2.00 13.17
C CYS A 258 -14.20 -3.19 14.09
N LEU A 259 -14.14 -4.39 13.51
CA LEU A 259 -13.58 -5.59 14.12
C LEU A 259 -12.32 -6.00 13.35
N SER A 260 -11.17 -5.81 13.97
CA SER A 260 -9.85 -6.02 13.35
C SER A 260 -9.18 -7.29 13.85
N GLU A 261 -8.50 -7.99 12.95
CA GLU A 261 -7.46 -8.94 13.34
C GLU A 261 -6.38 -8.16 14.12
N HIS A 262 -5.82 -8.78 15.15
CA HIS A 262 -4.76 -8.16 15.93
C HIS A 262 -3.55 -7.80 15.06
N SER A 263 -2.96 -6.63 15.30
CA SER A 263 -1.58 -6.34 14.91
C SER A 263 -0.90 -5.58 16.04
N PRO A 264 0.42 -5.76 16.24
CA PRO A 264 1.14 -5.09 17.32
C PRO A 264 0.96 -3.57 17.30
N SER A 265 1.08 -2.94 16.12
CA SER A 265 1.04 -1.48 15.99
C SER A 265 -0.38 -0.90 16.07
N LEU A 266 -1.44 -1.72 16.04
CA LEU A 266 -2.82 -1.24 16.15
C LEU A 266 -3.11 -0.62 17.52
N GLY A 267 -2.52 -1.17 18.58
CA GLY A 267 -2.72 -0.70 19.96
C GLY A 267 -2.16 0.70 20.23
N GLU A 268 -1.23 1.17 19.40
CA GLU A 268 -0.67 2.52 19.46
C GLU A 268 -1.62 3.56 18.85
N THR A 269 -2.51 3.13 17.96
CA THR A 269 -3.52 4.00 17.36
C THR A 269 -4.85 3.96 18.12
N PHE A 270 -5.40 2.76 18.29
CA PHE A 270 -6.75 2.54 18.81
C PHE A 270 -6.69 1.60 20.01
N VAL A 271 -7.34 1.98 21.10
CA VAL A 271 -7.37 1.18 22.33
C VAL A 271 -8.31 -0.02 22.15
N PRO A 272 -7.79 -1.28 22.16
CA PRO A 272 -8.62 -2.47 21.98
C PRO A 272 -9.74 -2.58 23.02
N GLY A 273 -10.94 -2.92 22.56
CA GLY A 273 -12.15 -3.04 23.39
C GLY A 273 -12.82 -1.71 23.74
N LYS A 274 -12.16 -0.56 23.54
CA LYS A 274 -12.73 0.77 23.77
C LYS A 274 -13.00 1.53 22.47
N GLU A 275 -12.03 1.51 21.56
CA GLU A 275 -12.07 2.24 20.28
C GLU A 275 -12.08 1.29 19.08
N ILE A 276 -11.77 0.01 19.28
CA ILE A 276 -11.82 -1.00 18.21
C ILE A 276 -12.08 -2.41 18.76
N GLY A 277 -12.84 -3.23 18.04
CA GLY A 277 -12.95 -4.66 18.33
C GLY A 277 -11.72 -5.42 17.81
N VAL A 278 -11.22 -6.40 18.57
CA VAL A 278 -10.05 -7.20 18.16
C VAL A 278 -10.33 -8.71 18.26
N PHE A 279 -9.84 -9.47 17.28
CA PHE A 279 -9.77 -10.94 17.28
C PHE A 279 -8.36 -11.42 16.90
N TYR A 280 -8.06 -12.69 17.15
CA TYR A 280 -6.71 -13.28 16.98
C TYR A 280 -6.68 -14.46 16.01
N ASP A 281 -7.80 -15.17 15.87
CA ASP A 281 -7.96 -16.39 15.09
C ASP A 281 -9.43 -16.56 14.66
N GLU A 282 -9.73 -17.60 13.88
CA GLU A 282 -11.08 -17.87 13.37
C GLU A 282 -12.12 -18.09 14.47
N ARG A 283 -11.73 -18.74 15.58
CA ARG A 283 -12.62 -19.02 16.71
C ARG A 283 -13.01 -17.72 17.42
N SER A 284 -12.02 -16.92 17.79
CA SER A 284 -12.22 -15.61 18.41
C SER A 284 -12.92 -14.64 17.47
N LEU A 285 -12.70 -14.73 16.16
CA LEU A 285 -13.45 -13.99 15.15
C LEU A 285 -14.95 -14.30 15.24
N LEU A 286 -15.33 -15.58 15.19
CA LEU A 286 -16.74 -15.99 15.29
C LEU A 286 -17.37 -15.59 16.62
N GLU A 287 -16.67 -15.80 17.74
CA GLU A 287 -17.13 -15.41 19.07
C GLU A 287 -17.38 -13.89 19.15
N LYS A 288 -16.45 -13.08 18.63
CA LYS A 288 -16.57 -11.61 18.61
C LYS A 288 -17.66 -11.14 17.67
N VAL A 289 -17.81 -11.73 16.48
CA VAL A 289 -18.90 -11.38 15.55
C VAL A 289 -20.26 -11.64 16.20
N ARG A 290 -20.48 -12.81 16.79
CA ARG A 290 -21.74 -13.12 17.50
C ARG A 290 -22.00 -12.17 18.66
N HIS A 291 -20.97 -11.93 19.48
CA HIS A 291 -21.07 -11.00 20.59
C HIS A 291 -21.45 -9.59 20.11
N TYR A 292 -20.75 -9.06 19.12
CA TYR A 292 -21.01 -7.71 18.66
C TYR A 292 -22.34 -7.60 17.93
N LEU A 293 -22.77 -8.57 17.11
CA LEU A 293 -24.09 -8.56 16.45
C LEU A 293 -25.24 -8.51 17.47
N ALA A 294 -25.09 -9.14 18.64
CA ALA A 294 -26.09 -9.12 19.71
C ALA A 294 -26.09 -7.83 20.56
N ASN A 295 -25.10 -6.93 20.39
CA ASN A 295 -24.87 -5.79 21.29
C ASN A 295 -24.75 -4.45 20.55
N ASP A 296 -25.87 -3.93 20.04
CA ASP A 296 -25.94 -2.68 19.27
C ASP A 296 -25.38 -1.46 20.02
N SER A 297 -25.72 -1.31 21.31
CA SER A 297 -25.27 -0.20 22.15
C SER A 297 -23.76 -0.21 22.36
N LEU A 298 -23.16 -1.40 22.48
CA LEU A 298 -21.72 -1.55 22.61
C LEU A 298 -21.01 -1.19 21.30
N ARG A 299 -21.51 -1.67 20.15
CA ARG A 299 -20.94 -1.32 18.84
C ARG A 299 -20.97 0.19 18.61
N THR A 300 -22.09 0.83 18.93
CA THR A 300 -22.27 2.28 18.79
C THR A 300 -21.28 3.05 19.67
N ARG A 301 -21.15 2.66 20.94
CA ARG A 301 -20.20 3.30 21.86
C ARG A 301 -18.74 3.20 21.38
N ILE A 302 -18.34 2.02 20.90
CA ILE A 302 -16.97 1.81 20.38
C ILE A 302 -16.75 2.62 19.10
N ALA A 303 -17.72 2.64 18.18
CA ALA A 303 -17.66 3.41 16.94
C ALA A 303 -17.53 4.93 17.19
N GLU A 304 -18.25 5.47 18.18
CA GLU A 304 -18.16 6.89 18.57
C GLU A 304 -16.79 7.24 19.17
N ALA A 305 -16.25 6.36 20.01
CA ALA A 305 -14.90 6.53 20.55
C ALA A 305 -13.84 6.51 19.44
N ALA A 306 -13.97 5.56 18.50
CA ALA A 306 -13.11 5.45 17.32
C ALA A 306 -13.19 6.72 16.44
N PHE A 307 -14.40 7.21 16.16
CA PHE A 307 -14.63 8.41 15.37
C PHE A 307 -13.98 9.64 16.02
N SER A 308 -14.20 9.83 17.33
CA SER A 308 -13.59 10.92 18.09
C SER A 308 -12.07 10.87 18.03
N LYS A 309 -11.47 9.68 18.19
CA LYS A 309 -10.03 9.48 18.04
C LYS A 309 -9.57 9.78 16.61
N ALA A 310 -10.27 9.29 15.60
CA ALA A 310 -9.91 9.47 14.19
C ALA A 310 -9.92 10.93 13.75
N LEU A 311 -10.84 11.77 14.26
CA LEU A 311 -10.83 13.21 14.00
C LEU A 311 -9.57 13.93 14.52
N THR A 312 -8.89 13.37 15.53
CA THR A 312 -7.61 13.92 16.03
C THR A 312 -6.40 13.46 15.21
N LEU A 313 -6.58 12.43 14.38
CA LEU A 313 -5.54 11.77 13.59
C LEU A 313 -5.74 11.93 12.08
N GLU A 314 -6.85 12.49 11.62
CA GLU A 314 -7.12 12.70 10.19
C GLU A 314 -6.05 13.60 9.55
N ALA A 315 -5.81 13.42 8.26
CA ALA A 315 -4.64 13.98 7.59
C ALA A 315 -4.55 15.52 7.65
N GLU A 316 -5.65 16.27 7.59
CA GLU A 316 -5.59 17.75 7.72
C GLU A 316 -5.11 18.20 9.11
N VAL A 317 -5.25 17.33 10.12
CA VAL A 317 -4.93 17.60 11.52
C VAL A 317 -3.57 17.02 11.92
N PHE A 318 -3.24 15.81 11.45
CA PHE A 318 -2.01 15.10 11.80
C PHE A 318 -0.82 15.55 10.95
N PHE A 319 -1.04 15.75 9.65
CA PHE A 319 0.03 15.98 8.70
C PHE A 319 0.81 17.28 8.93
N PRO A 320 0.19 18.42 9.29
CA PRO A 320 0.94 19.63 9.64
C PRO A 320 1.91 19.43 10.81
N ARG A 321 1.51 18.64 11.82
CA ARG A 321 2.35 18.33 12.99
C ARG A 321 3.53 17.43 12.60
N LEU A 322 3.26 16.40 11.79
CA LEU A 322 4.29 15.53 11.24
C LEU A 322 5.35 16.34 10.47
N VAL A 323 4.92 17.28 9.62
CA VAL A 323 5.84 18.14 8.86
C VAL A 323 6.66 19.03 9.78
N GLU A 324 6.05 19.66 10.78
CA GLU A 324 6.74 20.49 11.75
C GLU A 324 7.80 19.71 12.54
N GLU A 325 7.42 18.57 13.10
CA GLU A 325 8.34 17.70 13.83
C GLU A 325 9.48 17.17 12.94
N LEU A 326 9.18 16.83 11.68
CA LEU A 326 10.19 16.39 10.72
C LEU A 326 11.16 17.52 10.36
N LEU A 327 10.68 18.75 10.18
CA LEU A 327 11.57 19.90 9.93
C LEU A 327 12.50 20.15 11.12
N ILE A 328 11.98 20.11 12.35
CA ILE A 328 12.79 20.21 13.57
C ILE A 328 13.83 19.09 13.62
N LEU A 329 13.44 17.86 13.26
CA LEU A 329 14.34 16.71 13.22
C LEU A 329 15.47 16.89 12.18
N LEU A 330 15.13 17.37 10.99
CA LEU A 330 16.09 17.62 9.92
C LEU A 330 17.03 18.78 10.25
N ASP A 331 16.59 19.76 11.02
CA ASP A 331 17.42 20.92 11.40
C ASP A 331 18.33 20.63 12.60
N SER A 332 17.85 19.83 13.55
CA SER A 332 18.61 19.42 14.74
C SER A 332 19.57 18.26 14.48
N SER A 333 19.33 17.46 13.44
CA SER A 333 20.21 16.35 13.08
C SER A 333 21.52 16.89 12.49
N SER A 334 22.55 16.91 13.33
CA SER A 334 23.94 16.87 12.87
C SER A 334 24.13 15.56 12.12
N HIS A 335 24.61 15.62 10.87
CA HIS A 335 24.94 14.43 10.09
C HIS A 335 25.83 13.52 10.94
N PRO A 336 25.35 12.35 11.41
CA PRO A 336 26.24 11.42 12.09
C PRO A 336 27.37 11.13 11.11
N GLN A 337 28.62 11.05 11.58
CA GLN A 337 29.67 10.42 10.79
C GLN A 337 29.16 9.02 10.42
N ARG A 338 28.71 8.86 9.18
CA ARG A 338 28.22 7.59 8.69
C ARG A 338 29.38 6.88 8.03
N ASP A 339 29.51 5.59 8.31
CA ASP A 339 30.52 4.74 7.70
C ASP A 339 30.61 4.99 6.19
N THR A 340 31.84 5.04 5.68
CA THR A 340 32.07 5.15 4.22
C THR A 340 31.58 3.91 3.49
N VAL A 341 31.43 2.79 4.21
CA VAL A 341 31.01 1.49 3.70
C VAL A 341 29.50 1.33 3.79
N ILE A 342 28.87 1.04 2.66
CA ILE A 342 27.44 0.68 2.61
C ILE A 342 27.30 -0.83 2.79
N HIS A 343 26.62 -1.24 3.87
CA HIS A 343 26.44 -2.65 4.19
C HIS A 343 25.24 -3.24 3.44
N ARG A 344 25.43 -4.47 2.93
CA ARG A 344 24.42 -5.28 2.24
C ARG A 344 24.65 -6.76 2.51
N ASP A 345 23.62 -7.47 2.92
CA ASP A 345 23.68 -8.92 3.08
C ASP A 345 23.38 -9.65 1.76
N ALA A 346 23.32 -10.98 1.81
CA ALA A 346 23.01 -11.79 0.64
C ALA A 346 21.56 -11.59 0.16
N VAL A 347 20.61 -11.38 1.09
CA VAL A 347 19.18 -11.19 0.78
C VAL A 347 18.99 -9.95 -0.09
N PHE A 348 19.54 -8.81 0.34
CA PHE A 348 19.48 -7.56 -0.42
C PHE A 348 20.10 -7.73 -1.82
N LYS A 349 21.30 -8.32 -1.87
CA LYS A 349 22.05 -8.48 -3.13
C LYS A 349 21.29 -9.35 -4.14
N LYS A 350 20.73 -10.48 -3.70
CA LYS A 350 19.89 -11.34 -4.53
C LYS A 350 18.63 -10.62 -5.00
N ASN A 351 17.93 -9.95 -4.09
CA ASN A 351 16.70 -9.23 -4.43
C ASN A 351 16.96 -8.12 -5.46
N HIS A 352 18.07 -7.39 -5.32
CA HIS A 352 18.48 -6.41 -6.31
C HIS A 352 18.71 -7.05 -7.69
N VAL A 353 19.44 -8.17 -7.79
CA VAL A 353 19.63 -8.88 -9.06
C VAL A 353 18.30 -9.36 -9.66
N ILE A 354 17.39 -9.91 -8.84
CA ILE A 354 16.04 -10.32 -9.28
C ILE A 354 15.29 -9.12 -9.86
N ARG A 355 15.31 -7.97 -9.17
CA ARG A 355 14.64 -6.75 -9.65
C ARG A 355 15.20 -6.26 -10.98
N LEU A 356 16.53 -6.24 -11.13
CA LEU A 356 17.18 -5.87 -12.39
C LEU A 356 16.80 -6.80 -13.53
N ALA A 357 16.65 -8.11 -13.26
CA ALA A 357 16.28 -9.08 -14.30
C ALA A 357 14.83 -8.87 -14.76
N ILE A 358 13.93 -8.57 -13.82
CA ILE A 358 12.55 -8.19 -14.13
C ILE A 358 12.51 -6.89 -14.95
N LEU A 359 13.30 -5.87 -14.56
CA LEU A 359 13.40 -4.59 -15.26
C LEU A 359 13.95 -4.76 -16.69
N MET A 360 15.01 -5.54 -16.86
CA MET A 360 15.60 -5.86 -18.15
C MET A 360 14.57 -6.51 -19.09
N LEU A 361 13.83 -7.53 -18.62
CA LEU A 361 12.78 -8.16 -19.43
C LEU A 361 11.68 -7.17 -19.82
N PHE A 362 11.27 -6.30 -18.90
CA PHE A 362 10.31 -5.25 -19.20
C PHE A 362 10.83 -4.29 -20.28
N GLN A 363 12.07 -3.82 -20.17
CA GLN A 363 12.72 -2.94 -21.15
C GLN A 363 12.84 -3.61 -22.53
N LEU A 364 13.24 -4.88 -22.58
CA LEU A 364 13.29 -5.67 -23.82
C LEU A 364 11.91 -5.80 -24.47
N SER A 365 10.86 -6.03 -23.68
CA SER A 365 9.48 -6.09 -24.19
C SER A 365 8.99 -4.76 -24.79
N LYS A 366 9.69 -3.66 -24.50
CA LYS A 366 9.44 -2.31 -25.02
C LYS A 366 10.47 -1.87 -26.06
N LEU A 367 11.33 -2.78 -26.53
CA LEU A 367 12.43 -2.52 -27.48
C LEU A 367 13.44 -1.48 -26.97
N LYS A 368 13.55 -1.31 -25.64
CA LYS A 368 14.50 -0.41 -24.99
C LYS A 368 15.83 -1.13 -24.77
N LEU A 369 16.58 -1.34 -25.86
CA LEU A 369 17.80 -2.17 -25.84
C LEU A 369 18.92 -1.59 -24.98
N ALA A 370 19.19 -0.28 -25.06
CA ALA A 370 20.27 0.34 -24.28
C ALA A 370 19.97 0.33 -22.76
N PRO A 371 18.76 0.71 -22.31
CA PRO A 371 18.35 0.53 -20.91
C PRO A 371 18.42 -0.93 -20.44
N ALA A 372 17.97 -1.88 -21.26
CA ALA A 372 18.03 -3.31 -20.95
C ALA A 372 19.48 -3.80 -20.74
N PHE A 373 20.40 -3.40 -21.62
CA PHE A 373 21.82 -3.73 -21.50
C PHE A 373 22.41 -3.13 -20.21
N GLY A 374 22.06 -1.89 -19.88
CA GLY A 374 22.47 -1.25 -18.62
C GLY A 374 22.00 -2.03 -17.39
N SER A 375 20.74 -2.45 -17.37
CA SER A 375 20.18 -3.29 -16.30
C SER A 375 20.90 -4.64 -16.19
N PHE A 376 21.19 -5.30 -17.32
CA PHE A 376 21.93 -6.56 -17.39
C PHE A 376 23.35 -6.44 -16.83
N ALA A 377 24.11 -5.45 -17.31
CA ALA A 377 25.49 -5.24 -16.85
C ALA A 377 25.55 -4.99 -15.33
N ASN A 378 24.55 -4.31 -14.78
CA ASN A 378 24.50 -4.00 -13.35
C ASN A 378 24.27 -5.24 -12.45
N MET A 379 23.79 -6.37 -12.99
CA MET A 379 23.57 -7.58 -12.20
C MET A 379 24.88 -8.24 -11.72
N PHE A 380 25.99 -7.95 -12.39
CA PHE A 380 27.31 -8.52 -12.08
C PHE A 380 28.02 -7.79 -10.93
N GLN A 381 27.46 -6.70 -10.41
CA GLN A 381 28.09 -5.86 -9.38
C GLN A 381 28.41 -6.61 -8.06
N TYR A 382 27.74 -7.73 -7.80
CA TYR A 382 27.96 -8.55 -6.60
C TYR A 382 28.73 -9.86 -6.89
N GLY A 383 29.29 -9.99 -8.08
CA GLY A 383 30.04 -11.17 -8.51
C GLY A 383 29.16 -12.32 -9.02
N PRO A 384 29.78 -13.34 -9.62
CA PRO A 384 29.09 -14.40 -10.35
C PRO A 384 28.21 -15.29 -9.45
N ALA A 385 28.60 -15.51 -8.19
CA ALA A 385 27.83 -16.36 -7.27
C ALA A 385 26.44 -15.80 -6.98
N ILE A 386 26.34 -14.51 -6.65
CA ILE A 386 25.05 -13.85 -6.42
C ILE A 386 24.23 -13.82 -7.71
N PHE A 387 24.86 -13.44 -8.83
CA PHE A 387 24.21 -13.41 -10.14
C PHE A 387 23.54 -14.75 -10.48
N LEU A 388 24.29 -15.86 -10.43
CA LEU A 388 23.80 -17.19 -10.75
C LEU A 388 22.68 -17.64 -9.80
N SER A 389 22.73 -17.25 -8.53
CA SER A 389 21.71 -17.61 -7.53
C SER A 389 20.36 -16.92 -7.73
N ALA A 390 20.32 -15.78 -8.43
CA ALA A 390 19.17 -14.87 -8.44
C ALA A 390 18.59 -14.62 -9.85
N PHE A 391 19.41 -14.69 -10.89
CA PHE A 391 19.03 -14.31 -12.26
C PHE A 391 17.87 -15.15 -12.83
N SER A 392 17.93 -16.47 -12.67
CA SER A 392 16.90 -17.39 -13.17
C SER A 392 15.54 -17.15 -12.52
N GLN A 393 15.53 -16.85 -11.22
CA GLN A 393 14.32 -16.48 -10.49
C GLN A 393 13.73 -15.16 -11.04
N GLY A 394 14.57 -14.16 -11.29
CA GLY A 394 14.15 -12.91 -11.91
C GLY A 394 13.54 -13.08 -13.29
N LEU A 395 14.11 -13.94 -14.14
CA LEU A 395 13.53 -14.28 -15.44
C LEU A 395 12.14 -14.93 -15.29
N SER A 396 12.01 -15.90 -14.39
CA SER A 396 10.75 -16.60 -14.13
C SER A 396 9.65 -15.65 -13.67
N ILE A 397 9.96 -14.76 -12.71
CA ILE A 397 9.02 -13.76 -12.20
C ILE A 397 8.63 -12.77 -13.31
N GLY A 398 9.61 -12.27 -14.07
CA GLY A 398 9.37 -11.32 -15.16
C GLY A 398 8.43 -11.90 -16.23
N CYS A 399 8.67 -13.14 -16.67
CA CYS A 399 7.80 -13.83 -17.62
C CYS A 399 6.37 -14.03 -17.07
N ARG A 400 6.23 -14.44 -15.80
CA ARG A 400 4.90 -14.58 -15.15
C ARG A 400 4.15 -13.24 -15.07
N LYS A 401 4.84 -12.15 -14.70
CA LYS A 401 4.25 -10.80 -14.67
C LYS A 401 3.75 -10.38 -16.06
N ALA A 402 4.52 -10.65 -17.12
CA ALA A 402 4.11 -10.36 -18.50
C ALA A 402 2.87 -11.16 -18.93
N LEU A 403 2.83 -12.47 -18.65
CA LEU A 403 1.69 -13.34 -18.94
C LEU A 403 0.42 -12.90 -18.20
N ASN A 404 0.54 -12.58 -16.91
CA ASN A 404 -0.60 -12.12 -16.12
C ASN A 404 -1.13 -10.76 -16.60
N LYS A 405 -0.25 -9.84 -17.01
CA LYS A 405 -0.65 -8.56 -17.58
C LYS A 405 -1.41 -8.75 -18.89
N LYS A 406 -0.96 -9.67 -19.75
CA LYS A 406 -1.66 -10.03 -20.98
C LYS A 406 -3.05 -10.59 -20.68
N ARG A 407 -3.15 -11.60 -19.81
CA ARG A 407 -4.45 -12.17 -19.38
C ARG A 407 -5.43 -11.14 -18.83
N ARG A 408 -4.96 -10.22 -17.99
CA ARG A 408 -5.81 -9.14 -17.44
C ARG A 408 -6.27 -8.16 -18.52
N LYS A 409 -5.44 -7.90 -19.53
CA LYS A 409 -5.83 -7.07 -20.67
C LYS A 409 -6.88 -7.78 -21.52
N ASP A 410 -6.62 -9.03 -21.88
CA ASP A 410 -7.54 -9.85 -22.68
C ASP A 410 -8.91 -9.98 -21.99
N ALA A 411 -8.93 -10.23 -20.67
CA ALA A 411 -10.17 -10.29 -19.90
C ALA A 411 -10.93 -8.94 -19.80
N LYS A 412 -10.21 -7.81 -19.77
CA LYS A 412 -10.83 -6.47 -19.82
C LYS A 412 -11.40 -6.16 -21.19
N ASP A 413 -10.69 -6.54 -22.25
CA ASP A 413 -11.11 -6.35 -23.63
C ASP A 413 -12.32 -7.26 -23.94
N GLU A 414 -12.38 -8.48 -23.40
CA GLU A 414 -13.55 -9.37 -23.46
C GLU A 414 -14.75 -8.82 -22.66
N ALA A 415 -14.54 -8.29 -21.47
CA ALA A 415 -15.60 -7.68 -20.65
C ALA A 415 -16.14 -6.36 -21.24
N GLN A 416 -15.41 -5.72 -22.15
CA GLN A 416 -15.81 -4.50 -22.87
C GLN A 416 -16.28 -4.78 -24.31
N SER A 417 -16.21 -6.03 -24.78
CA SER A 417 -16.75 -6.44 -26.06
C SER A 417 -18.29 -6.48 -25.99
N PRO A 418 -19.03 -5.85 -26.91
CA PRO A 418 -20.48 -5.95 -26.94
C PRO A 418 -20.85 -7.38 -27.34
N LEU A 419 -21.16 -8.22 -26.36
CA LEU A 419 -21.78 -9.52 -26.63
C LEU A 419 -23.12 -9.27 -27.31
N HIS A 420 -23.19 -9.79 -28.54
CA HIS A 420 -24.34 -9.81 -29.41
C HIS A 420 -25.64 -10.07 -28.65
N SER A 421 -26.62 -9.21 -28.94
CA SER A 421 -28.04 -9.38 -28.70
C SER A 421 -28.55 -10.75 -29.21
N LEU A 422 -28.75 -11.69 -28.30
CA LEU A 422 -29.68 -12.82 -28.37
C LEU A 422 -30.14 -13.02 -26.92
N ASP A 423 -31.35 -12.73 -26.48
CA ASP A 423 -32.62 -13.27 -26.97
C ASP A 423 -33.77 -12.27 -26.86
N ASN A 424 -34.40 -11.96 -28.00
CA ASN A 424 -35.84 -11.72 -28.05
C ASN A 424 -36.40 -12.71 -29.08
N ALA A 425 -36.42 -13.99 -28.70
CA ALA A 425 -37.16 -15.00 -29.41
C ALA A 425 -38.66 -14.72 -29.22
N ALA A 426 -39.32 -14.44 -30.34
CA ALA A 426 -40.75 -14.21 -30.44
C ALA A 426 -41.55 -15.35 -29.77
N LEU A 427 -42.33 -15.01 -28.75
CA LEU A 427 -43.45 -15.83 -28.31
C LEU A 427 -44.59 -15.69 -29.34
N PRO A 428 -45.11 -16.78 -29.93
CA PRO A 428 -46.29 -16.70 -30.77
C PRO A 428 -47.52 -16.48 -29.88
N GLY A 429 -48.34 -15.51 -30.27
CA GLY A 429 -49.50 -15.06 -29.52
C GLY A 429 -50.51 -16.17 -29.23
N ARG A 430 -50.99 -16.21 -27.98
CA ARG A 430 -52.31 -16.71 -27.64
C ARG A 430 -52.92 -15.82 -26.57
N GLY A 431 -53.99 -15.14 -26.95
CA GLY A 431 -54.82 -14.38 -26.03
C GLY A 431 -55.94 -13.64 -26.75
N ARG A 432 -57.08 -14.34 -26.94
CA ARG A 432 -58.46 -13.88 -26.61
C ARG A 432 -59.53 -14.58 -27.46
N SER A 433 -60.12 -15.62 -26.88
CA SER A 433 -61.57 -15.82 -26.83
C SER A 433 -61.86 -16.05 -25.34
N GLY A 434 -62.80 -15.37 -24.69
CA GLY A 434 -64.20 -15.19 -25.09
C GLY A 434 -65.03 -16.04 -24.12
N LEU A 435 -65.53 -15.38 -23.08
CA LEU A 435 -66.59 -15.79 -22.14
C LEU A 435 -67.46 -16.99 -22.57
N ARG A 436 -67.74 -17.93 -21.63
CA ARG A 436 -69.09 -18.23 -21.08
C ARG A 436 -69.14 -19.48 -20.18
N HIS A 437 -69.82 -19.29 -19.04
CA HIS A 437 -70.69 -20.18 -18.25
C HIS A 437 -70.22 -21.53 -17.67
N ASN A 438 -70.21 -21.57 -16.32
CA ASN A 438 -70.79 -22.50 -15.32
C ASN A 438 -71.28 -23.91 -15.74
N PRO A 439 -71.42 -24.86 -14.78
CA PRO A 439 -71.26 -24.75 -13.30
C PRO A 439 -70.09 -25.53 -12.71
#